data_AF-A0A6P8WKP9-F1
#
_entry.id   AF-A0A6P8WKP9-F1
#
_cell.length_a   1.000
_cell.length_b   1.000
_cell.length_c   1.000
_cell.angle_alpha   90.00
_cell.angle_beta   90.00
_cell.angle_gamma   90.00
#
_symmetry.space_group_name_H-M   'P 1'
#
loop_
_entity.id
_entity.type
_entity.pdbx_description
1 polymer ?
#
loop_
_entity_poly.entity_id
_entity_poly.type
_entity_poly.pdbx_seq_one_letter_code
_entity_poly.pdbx_strand_id
1 'polypeptide(L)'
;MTPDVILVGPERLHSRLLPGAAGNPFDTQRAQTRVKKKPVTSKFFNSLCRTILGLCVGRLLPVPENSWEINVKTTKCITITIITRGVAFSQARLDYCNALLIGIPSKNIQKLQYIQNTAARILMRVRKYKHITPILKSLHWLPVSLRIDYKITLFTHQCIYGNAPSYIKELLTPQTSTRNLRSVKANLLIPPRTKLKTMGDRAFCSAAPRLWNALPNQLRTPQTVEAFKKGLKTHLFRIAFN
;
A
#
# COMPACT_ATOMS: atom_id res chain seq x y z
N MET A 1 -43.02 62.54 -40.48
CA MET A 1 -41.57 62.80 -40.60
C MET A 1 -40.91 61.56 -41.20
N THR A 2 -40.94 61.47 -42.53
CA THR A 2 -39.83 60.94 -43.35
C THR A 2 -38.59 61.82 -43.10
N PRO A 3 -37.34 61.47 -43.46
CA PRO A 3 -36.94 60.72 -44.68
C PRO A 3 -35.80 59.69 -44.40
N ASP A 4 -35.24 58.86 -45.28
CA ASP A 4 -35.43 58.45 -46.68
C ASP A 4 -34.31 57.40 -46.96
N VAL A 5 -34.54 56.35 -47.79
CA VAL A 5 -33.88 56.15 -49.13
C VAL A 5 -32.53 55.40 -49.05
N ILE A 6 -32.12 54.40 -49.85
CA ILE A 6 -32.48 53.86 -51.18
C ILE A 6 -31.93 52.41 -51.27
N LEU A 7 -32.71 51.42 -51.73
CA LEU A 7 -32.57 50.62 -52.97
C LEU A 7 -31.12 50.31 -53.41
N VAL A 8 -30.75 49.07 -53.76
CA VAL A 8 -31.00 48.46 -55.08
C VAL A 8 -30.57 46.97 -55.02
N GLY A 9 -31.44 46.04 -55.44
CA GLY A 9 -31.08 44.65 -55.77
C GLY A 9 -30.31 44.56 -57.10
N PRO A 10 -29.93 43.38 -57.62
CA PRO A 10 -30.94 42.51 -58.23
C PRO A 10 -30.61 41.00 -58.06
N GLU A 11 -31.64 40.16 -57.95
CA GLU A 11 -32.05 39.18 -58.97
C GLU A 11 -31.69 37.74 -58.56
N ARG A 12 -32.71 36.90 -58.28
CA ARG A 12 -33.34 35.95 -59.23
C ARG A 12 -32.38 34.79 -59.54
N LEU A 13 -32.70 33.53 -59.29
CA LEU A 13 -33.98 32.82 -59.46
C LEU A 13 -33.97 31.52 -58.64
N HIS A 14 -35.18 31.12 -58.22
CA HIS A 14 -35.79 29.80 -58.38
C HIS A 14 -34.84 28.66 -58.79
N SER A 15 -34.86 27.48 -58.16
CA SER A 15 -35.97 26.53 -58.30
C SER A 15 -35.64 25.25 -57.50
N ARG A 16 -36.51 24.82 -56.58
CA ARG A 16 -37.42 23.66 -56.71
C ARG A 16 -36.77 22.26 -56.67
N LEU A 17 -37.35 21.46 -55.76
CA LEU A 17 -37.72 20.03 -55.88
C LEU A 17 -36.64 18.96 -55.67
N LEU A 18 -36.75 18.27 -54.51
CA LEU A 18 -36.60 16.81 -54.40
C LEU A 18 -37.73 16.14 -55.22
N PRO A 19 -37.59 14.96 -55.87
CA PRO A 19 -37.37 13.67 -55.18
C PRO A 19 -36.51 12.63 -55.96
N GLY A 20 -36.20 11.49 -55.32
CA GLY A 20 -35.18 10.54 -55.77
C GLY A 20 -35.56 9.49 -56.81
N ALA A 21 -34.57 8.69 -57.22
CA ALA A 21 -34.70 7.32 -57.71
C ALA A 21 -33.30 6.67 -57.91
N ALA A 22 -33.18 5.42 -57.43
CA ALA A 22 -32.45 4.26 -57.97
C ALA A 22 -31.04 4.37 -58.61
N GLY A 23 -30.12 3.54 -58.13
CA GLY A 23 -28.82 3.27 -58.77
C GLY A 23 -28.05 2.09 -58.18
N ASN A 24 -28.54 0.88 -58.43
CA ASN A 24 -27.88 -0.39 -58.81
C ASN A 24 -26.55 -0.94 -58.20
N PRO A 25 -26.33 -2.27 -58.35
CA PRO A 25 -25.41 -3.11 -57.57
C PRO A 25 -24.05 -3.36 -58.26
N PHE A 26 -23.16 -4.02 -57.51
CA PHE A 26 -21.86 -4.64 -57.84
C PHE A 26 -20.58 -3.98 -57.32
N ASP A 27 -19.83 -4.82 -56.61
CA ASP A 27 -18.39 -4.82 -56.34
C ASP A 27 -17.80 -3.80 -55.35
N THR A 28 -17.35 -4.29 -54.18
CA THR A 28 -15.94 -4.65 -53.99
C THR A 28 -15.77 -5.40 -52.66
N GLN A 29 -15.27 -6.63 -52.75
CA GLN A 29 -14.85 -7.46 -51.61
C GLN A 29 -13.76 -6.77 -50.77
N ARG A 30 -13.89 -6.80 -49.44
CA ARG A 30 -12.72 -6.73 -48.54
C ARG A 30 -12.93 -7.54 -47.27
N ALA A 31 -12.84 -8.86 -47.41
CA ALA A 31 -12.50 -9.76 -46.32
C ALA A 31 -11.06 -9.46 -45.87
N GLN A 32 -10.88 -8.81 -44.71
CA GLN A 32 -9.57 -8.73 -44.07
C GLN A 32 -9.30 -10.00 -43.27
N THR A 33 -8.57 -10.92 -43.91
CA THR A 33 -7.87 -12.03 -43.29
C THR A 33 -6.82 -11.51 -42.31
N ARG A 34 -7.15 -11.44 -41.01
CA ARG A 34 -6.16 -11.19 -39.98
C ARG A 34 -5.35 -12.47 -39.73
N VAL A 35 -4.15 -12.50 -40.30
CA VAL A 35 -3.14 -13.56 -40.10
C VAL A 35 -2.99 -13.89 -38.61
N LYS A 36 -3.47 -15.07 -38.19
CA LYS A 36 -3.15 -15.63 -36.87
C LYS A 36 -1.68 -16.05 -36.87
N LYS A 37 -0.78 -15.19 -36.39
CA LYS A 37 0.58 -15.60 -36.04
C LYS A 37 0.49 -16.61 -34.88
N LYS A 38 0.68 -17.89 -35.17
CA LYS A 38 0.91 -18.92 -34.12
C LYS A 38 2.26 -18.61 -33.45
N PRO A 39 2.34 -18.51 -32.11
CA PRO A 39 3.64 -18.41 -31.46
C PRO A 39 4.38 -19.74 -31.62
N VAL A 40 5.61 -19.68 -32.12
CA VAL A 40 6.53 -20.81 -32.18
C VAL A 40 6.87 -21.20 -30.74
N THR A 41 6.18 -22.19 -30.20
CA THR A 41 6.46 -22.72 -28.87
C THR A 41 7.71 -23.59 -28.95
N SER A 42 8.83 -23.07 -28.46
CA SER A 42 10.02 -23.88 -28.17
C SER A 42 9.62 -24.97 -27.16
N LYS A 43 9.81 -26.24 -27.54
CA LYS A 43 9.58 -27.41 -26.67
C LYS A 43 10.33 -27.32 -25.33
N PHE A 44 11.37 -26.49 -25.28
CA PHE A 44 12.17 -26.20 -24.08
C PHE A 44 11.40 -25.42 -23.01
N PHE A 45 10.57 -24.43 -23.40
CA PHE A 45 9.81 -23.59 -22.47
C PHE A 45 8.71 -24.38 -21.74
N ASN A 46 8.11 -25.35 -22.45
CA ASN A 46 7.09 -26.23 -21.90
C ASN A 46 7.67 -27.26 -20.90
N SER A 47 8.92 -27.71 -21.12
CA SER A 47 9.61 -28.63 -20.18
C SER A 47 9.96 -27.92 -18.88
N LEU A 48 10.54 -26.72 -18.95
CA LEU A 48 10.90 -25.92 -17.78
C LEU A 48 9.68 -25.51 -16.95
N CYS A 49 8.56 -25.16 -17.60
CA CYS A 49 7.31 -24.84 -16.90
C CYS A 49 6.70 -26.06 -16.20
N ARG A 50 6.83 -27.28 -16.74
CA ARG A 50 6.34 -28.50 -16.07
C ARG A 50 7.14 -28.84 -14.82
N THR A 51 8.47 -28.68 -14.85
CA THR A 51 9.32 -28.94 -13.67
C THR A 51 9.10 -27.91 -12.57
N ILE A 52 8.86 -26.63 -12.92
CA ILE A 52 8.58 -25.56 -11.95
C ILE A 52 7.13 -25.65 -11.41
N LEU A 53 6.14 -26.00 -12.23
CA LEU A 53 4.76 -26.23 -11.76
C LEU A 53 4.64 -27.48 -10.86
N GLY A 54 5.40 -28.54 -11.16
CA GLY A 54 5.37 -29.79 -10.39
C GLY A 54 5.80 -29.63 -8.93
N LEU A 55 6.66 -28.64 -8.63
CA LEU A 55 7.11 -28.35 -7.27
C LEU A 55 6.15 -27.44 -6.47
N CYS A 56 5.18 -26.78 -7.13
CA CYS A 56 4.32 -25.77 -6.47
C CYS A 56 2.83 -26.12 -6.42
N VAL A 57 2.34 -27.13 -7.15
CA VAL A 57 0.91 -27.45 -7.23
C VAL A 57 0.63 -28.92 -6.90
N GLY A 58 1.10 -29.35 -5.73
CA GLY A 58 0.58 -30.56 -5.11
C GLY A 58 -0.73 -30.25 -4.39
N ARG A 59 -1.86 -30.54 -5.06
CA ARG A 59 -3.27 -30.58 -4.59
C ARG A 59 -4.20 -29.44 -5.07
N LEU A 60 -5.29 -29.91 -5.68
CA LEU A 60 -6.53 -29.24 -6.12
C LEU A 60 -6.44 -28.31 -7.33
N LEU A 61 -6.63 -28.86 -8.53
CA LEU A 61 -7.71 -28.45 -9.44
C LEU A 61 -7.79 -29.42 -10.64
N PRO A 62 -8.98 -29.89 -11.05
CA PRO A 62 -9.15 -30.74 -12.22
C PRO A 62 -8.72 -29.99 -13.48
N VAL A 63 -7.93 -30.65 -14.33
CA VAL A 63 -7.28 -30.08 -15.51
C VAL A 63 -8.29 -29.96 -16.66
N PRO A 64 -8.59 -28.75 -17.18
CA PRO A 64 -9.37 -28.60 -18.40
C PRO A 64 -8.46 -28.65 -19.65
N GLU A 65 -8.96 -29.26 -20.74
CA GLU A 65 -8.22 -29.64 -21.96
C GLU A 65 -7.77 -28.48 -22.88
N ASN A 66 -7.96 -27.22 -22.47
CA ASN A 66 -7.78 -26.05 -23.33
C ASN A 66 -6.42 -25.35 -23.12
N SER A 67 -5.48 -25.54 -24.05
CA SER A 67 -4.11 -24.95 -24.06
C SER A 67 -4.05 -23.41 -23.86
N TRP A 68 -5.03 -22.67 -24.39
CA TRP A 68 -5.07 -21.20 -24.25
C TRP A 68 -5.50 -20.75 -22.85
N GLU A 69 -6.39 -21.51 -22.17
CA GLU A 69 -6.76 -21.23 -20.78
C GLU A 69 -5.60 -21.49 -19.84
N ILE A 70 -4.81 -22.52 -20.10
CA ILE A 70 -3.60 -22.84 -19.34
C ILE A 70 -2.59 -21.69 -19.47
N ASN A 71 -2.35 -21.15 -20.66
CA ASN A 71 -1.44 -20.03 -20.84
C ASN A 71 -1.95 -18.75 -20.14
N VAL A 72 -3.24 -18.43 -20.24
CA VAL A 72 -3.81 -17.25 -19.57
C VAL A 72 -3.81 -17.39 -18.05
N LYS A 73 -4.15 -18.58 -17.51
CA LYS A 73 -4.09 -18.88 -16.08
C LYS A 73 -2.65 -18.84 -15.58
N THR A 74 -1.72 -19.48 -16.29
CA THR A 74 -0.28 -19.50 -15.95
C THR A 74 0.35 -18.11 -15.98
N THR A 75 0.09 -17.29 -17.01
CA THR A 75 0.58 -15.90 -17.07
C THR A 75 0.01 -15.05 -15.93
N LYS A 76 -1.28 -15.21 -15.59
CA LYS A 76 -1.89 -14.50 -14.45
C LYS A 76 -1.25 -14.93 -13.12
N CYS A 77 -1.04 -16.23 -12.91
CA CYS A 77 -0.42 -16.77 -11.70
C CYS A 77 1.05 -16.33 -11.53
N ILE A 78 1.84 -16.35 -12.61
CA ILE A 78 3.23 -15.86 -12.59
C ILE A 78 3.26 -14.37 -12.26
N THR A 79 2.41 -13.56 -12.90
CA THR A 79 2.35 -12.12 -12.65
C THR A 79 1.94 -11.80 -11.21
N ILE A 80 0.95 -12.51 -10.67
CA ILE A 80 0.52 -12.35 -9.27
C ILE A 80 1.65 -12.71 -8.31
N THR A 81 2.37 -13.81 -8.56
CA THR A 81 3.47 -14.28 -7.71
C THR A 81 4.66 -13.32 -7.70
N ILE A 82 5.02 -12.75 -8.86
CA ILE A 82 6.09 -11.74 -8.95
C ILE A 82 5.70 -10.47 -8.19
N ILE A 83 4.46 -10.00 -8.33
CA ILE A 83 3.96 -8.81 -7.64
C ILE A 83 3.95 -9.02 -6.13
N THR A 84 3.41 -10.13 -5.64
CA THR A 84 3.35 -10.41 -4.19
C THR A 84 4.73 -10.53 -3.58
N ARG A 85 5.69 -11.18 -4.27
CA ARG A 85 7.09 -11.24 -3.83
C ARG A 85 7.78 -9.87 -3.80
N GLY A 86 7.58 -9.04 -4.83
CA GLY A 86 8.15 -7.68 -4.86
C GLY A 86 7.61 -6.79 -3.76
N VAL A 87 6.32 -6.90 -3.45
CA VAL A 87 5.68 -6.19 -2.33
C VAL A 87 6.20 -6.70 -0.99
N ALA A 88 6.33 -8.02 -0.81
CA ALA A 88 6.90 -8.60 0.40
C ALA A 88 8.35 -8.14 0.63
N PHE A 89 9.17 -8.10 -0.42
CA PHE A 89 10.54 -7.57 -0.35
C PHE A 89 10.56 -6.07 0.03
N SER A 90 9.70 -5.27 -0.60
CA SER A 90 9.58 -3.85 -0.29
C SER A 90 9.19 -3.62 1.16
N GLN A 91 8.25 -4.42 1.68
CA GLN A 91 7.81 -4.35 3.08
C GLN A 91 8.91 -4.80 4.04
N ALA A 92 9.68 -5.85 3.71
CA ALA A 92 10.81 -6.30 4.53
C ALA A 92 11.91 -5.23 4.63
N ARG A 93 12.22 -4.52 3.54
CA ARG A 93 13.16 -3.39 3.55
C ARG A 93 12.60 -2.19 4.29
N LEU A 94 11.31 -1.91 4.13
CA LEU A 94 10.59 -0.88 4.87
C LEU A 94 10.40 -1.21 6.34
N ASP A 95 10.64 -2.45 6.79
CA ASP A 95 10.55 -2.88 8.19
C ASP A 95 11.94 -3.09 8.84
N TYR A 96 13.01 -3.02 8.05
CA TYR A 96 14.38 -3.17 8.50
C TYR A 96 14.85 -1.90 9.23
N CYS A 97 15.19 -2.04 10.51
CA CYS A 97 15.73 -0.97 11.35
C CYS A 97 14.86 0.30 11.47
N ASN A 98 13.54 0.18 11.30
CA ASN A 98 12.61 1.31 11.37
C ASN A 98 12.66 2.10 12.68
N ALA A 99 13.03 1.47 13.79
CA ALA A 99 13.16 2.15 15.07
C ALA A 99 14.20 3.30 15.02
N LEU A 100 15.22 3.20 14.15
CA LEU A 100 16.22 4.26 13.94
C LEU A 100 15.67 5.46 13.18
N LEU A 101 14.52 5.32 12.52
CA LEU A 101 13.92 6.40 11.73
C LEU A 101 13.13 7.41 12.59
N ILE A 102 13.18 7.28 13.92
CA ILE A 102 12.52 8.17 14.86
C ILE A 102 12.94 9.63 14.68
N GLY A 103 11.95 10.51 14.56
CA GLY A 103 12.11 11.96 14.44
C GLY A 103 12.86 12.43 13.19
N ILE A 104 13.02 11.58 12.18
CA ILE A 104 13.43 11.99 10.83
C ILE A 104 12.47 13.08 10.28
N PRO A 105 12.96 14.05 9.49
CA PRO A 105 12.09 15.08 8.92
C PRO A 105 10.96 14.47 8.08
N SER A 106 9.76 15.06 8.19
CA SER A 106 8.53 14.57 7.54
C SER A 106 8.69 14.34 6.03
N LYS A 107 9.53 15.14 5.36
CA LYS A 107 9.85 14.98 3.94
C LYS A 107 10.42 13.60 3.59
N ASN A 108 11.26 13.02 4.45
CA ASN A 108 11.86 11.70 4.24
C ASN A 108 10.85 10.59 4.56
N ILE A 109 10.04 10.77 5.61
CA ILE A 109 8.96 9.83 5.96
C ILE A 109 7.92 9.78 4.82
N GLN A 110 7.60 10.92 4.20
CA GLN A 110 6.72 10.99 3.04
C GLN A 110 7.26 10.19 1.86
N LYS A 111 8.57 10.24 1.57
CA LYS A 111 9.18 9.40 0.51
C LYS A 111 8.94 7.92 0.76
N LEU A 112 9.14 7.46 2.00
CA LEU A 112 8.86 6.07 2.38
C LEU A 112 7.36 5.73 2.27
N GLN A 113 6.49 6.66 2.67
CA GLN A 113 5.05 6.51 2.52
C GLN A 113 4.65 6.39 1.05
N TYR A 114 5.27 7.16 0.14
CA TYR A 114 5.02 7.04 -1.29
C TYR A 114 5.38 5.66 -1.84
N ILE A 115 6.50 5.07 -1.39
CA ILE A 115 6.90 3.70 -1.77
C ILE A 115 5.85 2.70 -1.29
N GLN A 116 5.44 2.78 -0.01
CA GLN A 116 4.40 1.92 0.54
C GLN A 116 3.07 2.08 -0.22
N ASN A 117 2.67 3.30 -0.52
CA ASN A 117 1.43 3.60 -1.24
C ASN A 117 1.47 3.02 -2.65
N THR A 118 2.61 3.10 -3.31
CA THR A 118 2.81 2.52 -4.65
C THR A 118 2.73 1.00 -4.60
N ALA A 119 3.40 0.37 -3.63
CA ALA A 119 3.31 -1.08 -3.41
C ALA A 119 1.86 -1.53 -3.14
N ALA A 120 1.12 -0.81 -2.30
CA ALA A 120 -0.30 -1.09 -2.01
C ALA A 120 -1.16 -1.01 -3.28
N ARG A 121 -0.91 0.00 -4.13
CA ARG A 121 -1.65 0.18 -5.39
C ARG A 121 -1.34 -0.91 -6.40
N ILE A 122 -0.08 -1.33 -6.51
CA ILE A 122 0.33 -2.44 -7.38
C ILE A 122 -0.34 -3.74 -6.91
N LEU A 123 -0.34 -4.00 -5.60
CA LEU A 123 -0.95 -5.20 -5.03
C LEU A 123 -2.46 -5.26 -5.27
N MET A 124 -3.18 -4.17 -5.00
CA MET A 124 -4.63 -4.09 -5.20
C MET A 124 -5.04 -3.80 -6.65
N ARG A 125 -4.07 -3.63 -7.56
CA ARG A 125 -4.26 -3.33 -8.99
C ARG A 125 -5.21 -2.15 -9.21
N VAL A 126 -5.06 -1.10 -8.42
CA VAL A 126 -5.91 0.10 -8.48
C VAL A 126 -5.27 1.22 -9.31
N ARG A 127 -6.10 2.14 -9.81
CA ARG A 127 -5.64 3.33 -10.55
C ARG A 127 -4.75 4.22 -9.66
N LYS A 128 -3.77 4.89 -10.29
CA LYS A 128 -2.78 5.78 -9.64
C LYS A 128 -3.42 6.83 -8.71
N TYR A 129 -4.53 7.42 -9.13
CA TYR A 129 -5.18 8.54 -8.43
C TYR A 129 -6.26 8.11 -7.42
N LYS A 130 -6.46 6.80 -7.21
CA LYS A 130 -7.37 6.33 -6.16
C LYS A 130 -6.85 6.74 -4.79
N HIS A 131 -7.79 7.13 -3.92
CA HIS A 131 -7.52 7.46 -2.53
C HIS A 131 -6.87 6.26 -1.82
N ILE A 132 -5.78 6.53 -1.07
CA ILE A 132 -4.91 5.48 -0.55
C ILE A 132 -5.39 4.90 0.78
N THR A 133 -6.06 5.70 1.61
CA THR A 133 -6.56 5.29 2.93
C THR A 133 -7.45 4.03 2.88
N PRO A 134 -8.47 3.90 2.00
CA PRO A 134 -9.28 2.68 1.96
C PRO A 134 -8.48 1.45 1.52
N ILE A 135 -7.45 1.64 0.69
CA ILE A 135 -6.56 0.57 0.20
C ILE A 135 -5.67 0.05 1.34
N LEU A 136 -5.09 0.97 2.12
CA LEU A 136 -4.30 0.58 3.29
C LEU A 136 -5.16 -0.10 4.36
N LYS A 137 -6.40 0.37 4.54
CA LYS A 137 -7.38 -0.25 5.46
C LYS A 137 -7.74 -1.67 5.02
N SER A 138 -8.04 -1.89 3.74
CA SER A 138 -8.34 -3.24 3.21
C SER A 138 -7.15 -4.19 3.31
N LEU A 139 -5.93 -3.68 3.16
CA LEU A 139 -4.68 -4.45 3.30
C LEU A 139 -4.25 -4.66 4.76
N HIS A 140 -4.89 -4.00 5.73
CA HIS A 140 -4.46 -3.92 7.12
C HIS A 140 -3.01 -3.42 7.27
N TRP A 141 -2.60 -2.49 6.41
CA TRP A 141 -1.29 -1.85 6.44
C TRP A 141 -1.34 -0.55 7.22
N LEU A 142 -0.41 -0.41 8.16
CA LEU A 142 -0.24 0.80 8.96
C LEU A 142 0.62 1.83 8.21
N PRO A 143 0.36 3.15 8.30
CA PRO A 143 1.25 4.20 7.79
C PRO A 143 2.67 4.08 8.34
N VAL A 144 3.67 4.55 7.59
CA VAL A 144 5.10 4.43 7.94
C VAL A 144 5.41 5.07 9.29
N SER A 145 4.85 6.24 9.59
CA SER A 145 5.05 6.93 10.87
C SER A 145 4.68 6.04 12.06
N LEU A 146 3.47 5.49 12.04
CA LEU A 146 2.97 4.63 13.10
C LEU A 146 3.68 3.26 13.15
N ARG A 147 4.31 2.81 12.05
CA ARG A 147 5.17 1.61 12.08
C ARG A 147 6.47 1.85 12.85
N ILE A 148 7.03 3.05 12.77
CA ILE A 148 8.19 3.45 13.56
C ILE A 148 7.82 3.42 15.04
N ASP A 149 6.69 4.06 15.39
CA ASP A 149 6.17 4.08 16.76
C ASP A 149 5.89 2.66 17.28
N TYR A 150 5.29 1.80 16.45
CA TYR A 150 5.06 0.40 16.78
C TYR A 150 6.34 -0.33 17.19
N LYS A 151 7.43 -0.18 16.41
CA LYS A 151 8.70 -0.87 16.66
C LYS A 151 9.39 -0.37 17.91
N ILE A 152 9.39 0.94 18.15
CA ILE A 152 10.01 1.53 19.35
C ILE A 152 9.26 1.10 20.59
N THR A 153 7.93 1.17 20.54
CA THR A 153 7.07 0.77 21.65
C THR A 153 7.20 -0.73 21.95
N LEU A 154 7.29 -1.57 20.91
CA LEU A 154 7.57 -3.00 21.06
C LEU A 154 8.92 -3.26 21.74
N PHE A 155 9.95 -2.52 21.34
CA PHE A 155 11.26 -2.62 21.98
C PHE A 155 11.22 -2.17 23.45
N THR A 156 10.46 -1.10 23.73
CA THR A 156 10.24 -0.59 25.10
C THR A 156 9.57 -1.66 25.96
N HIS A 157 8.54 -2.35 25.45
CA HIS A 157 7.91 -3.47 26.14
C HIS A 157 8.92 -4.60 26.44
N GLN A 158 9.78 -4.95 25.48
CA GLN A 158 10.83 -5.96 25.68
C GLN A 158 11.87 -5.53 26.72
N CYS A 159 12.11 -4.23 26.89
CA CYS A 159 13.01 -3.72 27.92
C CYS A 159 12.39 -3.82 29.32
N ILE A 160 11.09 -3.56 29.45
CA ILE A 160 10.38 -3.57 30.73
C ILE A 160 10.08 -5.00 31.18
N TYR A 161 9.47 -5.83 30.31
CA TYR A 161 8.96 -7.15 30.68
C TYR A 161 9.74 -8.33 30.08
N GLY A 162 10.63 -8.06 29.12
CA GLY A 162 11.34 -9.10 28.37
C GLY A 162 12.83 -9.16 28.66
N ASN A 163 13.51 -10.00 27.88
CA ASN A 163 14.96 -10.21 27.94
C ASN A 163 15.68 -9.30 26.94
N ALA A 164 15.52 -7.98 27.07
CA ALA A 164 16.39 -7.04 26.35
C ALA A 164 17.79 -6.97 26.97
N PRO A 165 18.83 -6.62 26.19
CA PRO A 165 20.17 -6.39 26.73
C PRO A 165 20.19 -5.31 27.81
N SER A 166 21.05 -5.48 28.84
CA SER A 166 21.15 -4.58 29.99
C SER A 166 21.40 -3.13 29.58
N TYR A 167 22.32 -2.91 28.64
CA TYR A 167 22.69 -1.58 28.17
C TYR A 167 21.53 -0.76 27.58
N ILE A 168 20.48 -1.41 27.06
CA ILE A 168 19.26 -0.71 26.60
C ILE A 168 18.30 -0.50 27.76
N LYS A 169 18.14 -1.50 28.65
CA LYS A 169 17.26 -1.40 29.81
C LYS A 169 17.65 -0.22 30.71
N GLU A 170 18.95 -0.02 30.91
CA GLU A 170 19.52 1.09 31.68
C GLU A 170 19.20 2.47 31.10
N LEU A 171 18.85 2.57 29.81
CA LEU A 171 18.43 3.84 29.18
C LEU A 171 17.01 4.26 29.56
N LEU A 172 16.21 3.35 30.14
CA LEU A 172 14.83 3.60 30.55
C LEU A 172 14.75 3.67 32.06
N THR A 173 14.19 4.76 32.58
CA THR A 173 13.98 4.93 34.03
C THR A 173 12.50 4.72 34.36
N PRO A 174 12.13 3.61 35.04
CA PRO A 174 10.79 3.42 35.55
C PRO A 174 10.42 4.53 36.53
N GLN A 175 9.19 5.03 36.42
CA GLN A 175 8.68 6.01 37.37
C GLN A 175 8.29 5.28 38.67
N THR A 176 9.18 5.28 39.65
CA THR A 176 8.88 4.84 41.01
C THR A 176 8.35 6.04 41.80
N SER A 177 7.13 5.92 42.32
CA SER A 177 6.62 6.90 43.30
C SER A 177 6.89 6.36 44.70
N THR A 178 7.37 7.23 45.58
CA THR A 178 7.48 6.94 47.02
C THR A 178 6.12 6.89 47.72
N ARG A 179 5.04 7.36 47.07
CA ARG A 179 3.66 7.37 47.61
C ARG A 179 2.78 6.39 46.83
N ASN A 180 1.93 5.63 47.53
CA ASN A 180 0.95 4.71 46.93
C ASN A 180 -0.17 5.49 46.21
N LEU A 181 0.12 5.97 45.01
CA LEU A 181 -0.83 6.69 44.15
C LEU A 181 -1.45 5.75 43.11
N ARG A 182 -2.64 6.09 42.60
CA ARG A 182 -3.30 5.33 41.51
C ARG A 182 -2.43 5.24 40.24
N SER A 183 -1.51 6.17 40.04
CA SER A 183 -0.53 6.18 38.94
C SER A 183 0.61 5.17 39.09
N VAL A 184 0.86 4.63 40.29
CA VAL A 184 1.88 3.60 40.53
C VAL A 184 1.56 2.32 39.74
N LYS A 185 0.26 1.99 39.60
CA LYS A 185 -0.20 0.83 38.83
C LYS A 185 -0.10 1.01 37.31
N ALA A 186 0.34 2.17 36.82
CA ALA A 186 0.31 2.50 35.40
C ALA A 186 1.64 2.21 34.66
N ASN A 187 2.69 1.72 35.33
CA ASN A 187 3.99 1.36 34.72
C ASN A 187 4.53 2.46 33.78
N LEU A 188 4.56 3.70 34.28
CA LEU A 188 5.03 4.87 33.53
C LEU A 188 6.56 4.93 33.50
N LEU A 189 7.10 5.54 32.46
CA LEU A 189 8.53 5.83 32.32
C LEU A 189 8.79 7.33 32.50
N ILE A 190 9.90 7.70 33.12
CA ILE A 190 10.29 9.11 33.25
C ILE A 190 10.98 9.55 31.96
N PRO A 191 10.42 10.50 31.19
CA PRO A 191 11.12 11.06 30.04
C PRO A 191 12.28 11.94 30.52
N PRO A 192 13.53 11.71 30.05
CA PRO A 192 14.66 12.57 30.38
C PRO A 192 14.45 13.98 29.84
N ARG A 193 14.94 14.99 30.57
CA ARG A 193 14.92 16.38 30.10
C ARG A 193 16.01 16.56 29.05
N THR A 194 15.59 16.76 27.80
CA THR A 194 16.50 17.04 26.68
C THR A 194 16.73 18.54 26.54
N LYS A 195 17.98 18.95 26.37
CA LYS A 195 18.34 20.36 26.13
C LYS A 195 18.04 20.80 24.69
N LEU A 196 18.10 19.88 23.74
CA LEU A 196 17.90 20.13 22.31
C LEU A 196 16.70 19.32 21.79
N LYS A 197 15.68 20.05 21.28
CA LYS A 197 14.45 19.48 20.71
C LYS A 197 14.65 18.68 19.42
N THR A 198 15.83 18.81 18.79
CA THR A 198 16.10 18.21 17.48
C THR A 198 16.74 16.82 17.59
N MET A 199 17.92 16.71 18.20
CA MET A 199 18.64 15.43 18.34
C MET A 199 18.32 14.72 19.64
N GLY A 200 18.20 15.45 20.75
CA GLY A 200 17.94 14.86 22.07
C GLY A 200 16.60 14.13 22.12
N ASP A 201 15.57 14.71 21.49
CA ASP A 201 14.24 14.09 21.44
C ASP A 201 14.18 12.86 20.53
N ARG A 202 15.13 12.67 19.62
CA ARG A 202 15.20 11.47 18.76
C ARG A 202 15.80 10.27 19.48
N ALA A 203 16.60 10.49 20.52
CA ALA A 203 17.25 9.40 21.23
C ALA A 203 16.22 8.43 21.80
N PHE A 204 16.55 7.13 21.80
CA PHE A 204 15.65 6.09 22.31
C PHE A 204 15.22 6.38 23.76
N CYS A 205 16.15 6.81 24.63
CA CYS A 205 15.88 7.18 26.01
C CYS A 205 14.83 8.30 26.16
N SER A 206 14.67 9.17 25.16
CA SER A 206 13.69 10.27 25.16
C SER A 206 12.40 9.89 24.44
N ALA A 207 12.50 9.23 23.28
CA ALA A 207 11.36 8.87 22.46
C ALA A 207 10.52 7.72 23.06
N ALA A 208 11.17 6.70 23.62
CA ALA A 208 10.49 5.52 24.13
C ALA A 208 9.57 5.83 25.32
N PRO A 209 9.98 6.58 26.36
CA PRO A 209 9.08 6.99 27.43
C PRO A 209 7.87 7.78 26.95
N ARG A 210 8.05 8.70 25.97
CA ARG A 210 6.94 9.48 25.42
C ARG A 210 5.91 8.59 24.73
N LEU A 211 6.36 7.68 23.87
CA LEU A 211 5.47 6.77 23.15
C LEU A 211 4.80 5.78 24.11
N TRP A 212 5.55 5.24 25.07
CA TRP A 212 5.03 4.31 26.07
C TRP A 212 3.96 4.93 26.95
N ASN A 213 4.19 6.15 27.46
CA ASN A 213 3.25 6.84 28.33
C ASN A 213 1.97 7.28 27.60
N ALA A 214 2.03 7.48 26.28
CA ALA A 214 0.87 7.77 25.45
C ALA A 214 -0.07 6.56 25.27
N LEU A 215 0.36 5.34 25.64
CA LEU A 215 -0.46 4.14 25.51
C LEU A 215 -1.58 4.05 26.56
N PRO A 216 -2.71 3.43 26.21
CA PRO A 216 -3.73 3.01 27.16
C PRO A 216 -3.15 2.10 28.25
N ASN A 217 -3.66 2.24 29.49
CA ASN A 217 -3.23 1.43 30.63
C ASN A 217 -3.31 -0.08 30.36
N GLN A 218 -4.33 -0.53 29.63
CA GLN A 218 -4.52 -1.95 29.26
C GLN A 218 -3.39 -2.53 28.41
N LEU A 219 -2.69 -1.71 27.61
CA LEU A 219 -1.54 -2.18 26.84
C LEU A 219 -0.24 -2.16 27.65
N ARG A 220 -0.20 -1.36 28.71
CA ARG A 220 0.97 -1.23 29.61
C ARG A 220 1.01 -2.28 30.70
N THR A 221 -0.05 -3.04 30.93
CA THR A 221 -0.03 -4.17 31.88
C THR A 221 0.89 -5.29 31.39
N PRO A 222 1.52 -6.05 32.30
CA PRO A 222 2.38 -7.18 31.92
C PRO A 222 1.57 -8.19 31.11
N GLN A 223 2.07 -8.52 29.93
CA GLN A 223 1.46 -9.47 29.01
C GLN A 223 2.54 -10.13 28.13
N THR A 224 2.17 -11.20 27.43
CA THR A 224 3.09 -11.84 26.47
C THR A 224 3.40 -10.90 25.31
N VAL A 225 4.55 -11.10 24.68
CA VAL A 225 4.99 -10.29 23.54
C VAL A 225 3.99 -10.39 22.38
N GLU A 226 3.39 -11.56 22.17
CA GLU A 226 2.40 -11.83 21.14
C GLU A 226 1.09 -11.06 21.39
N ALA A 227 0.60 -11.09 22.64
CA ALA A 227 -0.59 -10.34 23.05
C ALA A 227 -0.36 -8.83 22.88
N PHE A 228 0.81 -8.34 23.33
CA PHE A 228 1.19 -6.94 23.17
C PHE A 228 1.24 -6.51 21.70
N LYS A 229 1.89 -7.30 20.83
CA LYS A 229 1.97 -7.02 19.38
C LYS A 229 0.57 -6.87 18.76
N LYS A 230 -0.35 -7.78 19.09
CA LYS A 230 -1.74 -7.74 18.59
C LYS A 230 -2.46 -6.49 19.10
N GLY A 231 -2.45 -6.27 20.42
CA GLY A 231 -3.12 -5.12 21.04
C GLY A 231 -2.59 -3.77 20.55
N LEU A 232 -1.27 -3.63 20.45
CA LEU A 232 -0.62 -2.41 19.95
C LEU A 232 -0.98 -2.16 18.49
N LYS A 233 -0.92 -3.19 17.63
CA LYS A 233 -1.32 -3.05 16.23
C LYS A 233 -2.77 -2.58 16.11
N THR A 234 -3.69 -3.17 16.88
CA THR A 234 -5.10 -2.76 16.89
C THR A 234 -5.28 -1.30 17.35
N HIS A 235 -4.56 -0.88 18.39
CA HIS A 235 -4.61 0.50 18.89
C HIS A 235 -4.11 1.51 17.85
N LEU A 236 -2.94 1.26 17.26
CA LEU A 236 -2.37 2.16 16.23
C LEU A 236 -3.21 2.16 14.95
N PHE A 237 -3.81 1.03 14.58
CA PHE A 237 -4.71 0.96 13.44
C PHE A 237 -5.97 1.81 13.64
N ARG A 238 -6.49 1.84 14.87
CA ARG A 238 -7.60 2.72 15.25
C ARG A 238 -7.19 4.19 15.12
N ILE A 239 -6.02 4.57 15.62
CA ILE A 239 -5.50 5.95 15.49
C ILE A 239 -5.35 6.37 14.03
N ALA A 240 -4.98 5.43 13.15
CA ALA A 240 -4.72 5.72 11.73
C ALA A 240 -6.00 5.90 10.88
N PHE A 241 -7.09 5.21 11.24
CA PHE A 241 -8.24 5.00 10.33
C PHE A 241 -9.62 5.17 10.98
N ASN A 242 -9.70 5.57 12.26
CA ASN A 242 -10.91 6.13 12.88
C ASN A 242 -10.92 7.64 12.74
#